data_AF-A0A7L9BP19-F1
#
_entry.id   AF-A0A7L9BP19-F1
#
_cell.length_a   1.000
_cell.length_b   1.000
_cell.length_c   1.000
_cell.angle_alpha   90.00
_cell.angle_beta   90.00
_cell.angle_gamma   90.00
#
_symmetry.space_group_name_H-M   'P 1'
#
loop_
_entity.id
_entity.type
_entity.pdbx_description
1 polymer ?
#
loop_
_entity_poly.entity_id
_entity_poly.type
_entity_poly.pdbx_seq_one_letter_code
_entity_poly.pdbx_strand_id
1 'polypeptide(L)'
;MKHGHATTRHGPLHLLATAALGVVSAAYAAQPAIVWSSIDGGAAFSDAGGLTARATVGQPDASAPLSAGGLVLVSGYHTAPAPCQCDLNMDGFLDFFDFDDFVTRFQVASPAADFNRDGFLDFFDFDAFLSAFEKGC
;
A
#
# COMPACT_ATOMS: atom_id res chain seq x y z
N MET A 1 -59.13 -10.49 79.04
CA MET A 1 -57.72 -10.49 79.47
C MET A 1 -56.84 -10.08 78.30
N LYS A 2 -56.09 -8.98 78.49
CA LYS A 2 -54.85 -8.51 77.84
C LYS A 2 -54.79 -8.32 76.31
N HIS A 3 -54.76 -7.03 75.94
CA HIS A 3 -54.01 -6.49 74.80
C HIS A 3 -52.51 -6.83 74.88
N GLY A 4 -51.85 -6.91 73.71
CA GLY A 4 -50.40 -6.95 73.57
C GLY A 4 -49.97 -6.48 72.18
N HIS A 5 -49.31 -5.32 72.14
CA HIS A 5 -48.76 -4.57 71.00
C HIS A 5 -47.39 -5.14 70.59
N ALA A 6 -47.05 -5.22 69.30
CA ALA A 6 -45.65 -5.21 68.84
C ALA A 6 -45.55 -4.84 67.35
N THR A 7 -45.22 -3.58 67.11
CA THR A 7 -44.69 -3.00 65.87
C THR A 7 -43.22 -3.40 65.69
N THR A 8 -42.82 -3.79 64.48
CA THR A 8 -41.43 -3.66 64.02
C THR A 8 -41.40 -3.34 62.52
N ARG A 9 -41.07 -2.09 62.20
CA ARG A 9 -40.58 -1.64 60.89
C ARG A 9 -39.05 -1.68 60.92
N HIS A 10 -38.42 -2.36 59.96
CA HIS A 10 -37.02 -2.20 59.56
C HIS A 10 -37.01 -2.54 58.04
N GLY A 11 -36.96 -1.62 57.09
CA GLY A 11 -35.84 -0.74 56.70
C GLY A 11 -35.32 -1.24 55.33
N PRO A 12 -35.22 -0.42 54.25
CA PRO A 12 -34.72 -0.89 52.97
C PRO A 12 -33.19 -0.96 53.04
N LEU A 13 -32.63 -2.17 53.17
CA LEU A 13 -31.18 -2.35 53.18
C LEU A 13 -30.67 -2.55 51.75
N HIS A 14 -29.97 -1.53 51.29
CA HIS A 14 -29.00 -1.45 50.21
C HIS A 14 -28.39 -2.79 49.75
N LEU A 15 -28.32 -3.01 48.42
CA LEU A 15 -27.03 -3.17 47.74
C LEU A 15 -27.19 -3.04 46.21
N LEU A 16 -26.69 -1.93 45.66
CA LEU A 16 -26.16 -1.92 44.30
C LEU A 16 -24.95 -2.87 44.29
N ALA A 17 -24.94 -3.86 43.41
CA ALA A 17 -23.74 -4.58 43.04
C ALA A 17 -23.77 -4.84 41.53
N THR A 18 -23.12 -3.94 40.81
CA THR A 18 -22.66 -4.11 39.43
C THR A 18 -21.70 -5.29 39.34
N ALA A 19 -21.91 -6.21 38.39
CA ALA A 19 -20.84 -7.04 37.86
C ALA A 19 -21.01 -7.11 36.34
N ALA A 20 -20.05 -6.51 35.65
CA ALA A 20 -19.98 -6.34 34.22
C ALA A 20 -20.29 -7.65 33.46
N LEU A 21 -21.24 -7.58 32.54
CA LEU A 21 -21.44 -8.60 31.53
C LEU A 21 -20.12 -8.74 30.77
N GLY A 22 -19.54 -9.94 30.87
CA GLY A 22 -18.16 -10.24 30.52
C GLY A 22 -17.75 -9.71 29.15
N VAL A 23 -16.73 -8.85 29.17
CA VAL A 23 -15.85 -8.59 28.03
C VAL A 23 -15.05 -9.87 27.80
N VAL A 24 -15.63 -10.82 27.07
CA VAL A 24 -14.90 -12.01 26.62
C VAL A 24 -15.12 -12.16 25.12
N SER A 25 -14.27 -11.48 24.35
CA SER A 25 -13.74 -11.92 23.04
C SER A 25 -12.90 -10.81 22.41
N ALA A 26 -11.86 -10.33 23.11
CA ALA A 26 -10.81 -9.50 22.52
C ALA A 26 -9.56 -10.33 22.14
N ALA A 27 -9.76 -11.62 21.88
CA ALA A 27 -8.79 -12.46 21.21
C ALA A 27 -9.45 -13.02 19.95
N TYR A 28 -9.92 -12.12 19.06
CA TYR A 28 -9.94 -12.49 17.65
C TYR A 28 -8.51 -12.90 17.34
N ALA A 29 -8.34 -14.19 17.04
CA ALA A 29 -7.05 -14.80 16.85
C ALA A 29 -6.21 -13.90 15.94
N ALA A 30 -5.18 -13.27 16.52
CA ALA A 30 -4.07 -12.76 15.75
C ALA A 30 -3.40 -14.00 15.13
N GLN A 31 -3.99 -14.47 14.03
CA GLN A 31 -3.29 -15.36 13.12
C GLN A 31 -1.98 -14.63 12.79
N PRO A 32 -0.79 -15.26 12.93
CA PRO A 32 0.39 -14.66 12.35
C PRO A 32 0.07 -14.42 10.89
N ALA A 33 0.05 -13.16 10.47
CA ALA A 33 -0.10 -12.84 9.07
C ALA A 33 1.09 -13.51 8.38
N ILE A 34 0.81 -14.46 7.48
CA ILE A 34 1.81 -14.85 6.51
C ILE A 34 2.01 -13.60 5.67
N VAL A 35 3.08 -12.86 5.97
CA VAL A 35 3.58 -11.79 5.12
C VAL A 35 4.09 -12.51 3.88
N TRP A 36 3.22 -12.70 2.90
CA TRP A 36 3.65 -13.21 1.63
C TRP A 36 4.54 -12.12 1.00
N SER A 37 5.73 -12.50 0.58
CA SER A 37 6.56 -11.70 -0.31
C SER A 37 6.54 -12.41 -1.66
N SER A 38 6.09 -11.75 -2.73
CA SER A 38 6.43 -12.23 -4.07
C SER A 38 7.89 -11.92 -4.33
N ILE A 39 8.60 -12.91 -4.88
CA ILE A 39 9.82 -12.67 -5.62
C ILE A 39 9.40 -12.77 -7.09
N ASP A 40 9.09 -11.62 -7.68
CA ASP A 40 8.69 -11.54 -9.07
C ASP A 40 9.94 -11.57 -9.95
N GLY A 41 10.22 -12.74 -10.55
CA GLY A 41 11.25 -12.91 -11.57
C GLY A 41 10.64 -12.74 -12.95
N GLY A 42 10.72 -11.54 -13.53
CA GLY A 42 10.31 -11.27 -14.91
C GLY A 42 11.50 -11.34 -15.86
N ALA A 43 11.35 -12.06 -16.98
CA ALA A 43 12.12 -11.81 -18.19
C ALA A 43 11.16 -11.22 -19.22
N ALA A 44 11.54 -10.14 -19.92
CA ALA A 44 10.77 -9.64 -21.05
C ALA A 44 10.68 -10.70 -22.17
N PHE A 45 9.75 -10.53 -23.12
CA PHE A 45 9.68 -11.36 -24.32
C PHE A 45 10.98 -11.24 -25.13
N SER A 46 11.60 -12.37 -25.49
CA SER A 46 12.74 -12.40 -26.41
C SER A 46 12.24 -12.76 -27.81
N ASP A 47 12.23 -11.79 -28.72
CA ASP A 47 12.06 -12.04 -30.17
C ASP A 47 13.36 -12.53 -30.83
N ALA A 48 14.47 -12.57 -30.07
CA ALA A 48 15.76 -13.06 -30.52
C ALA A 48 15.86 -14.59 -30.34
N GLY A 49 15.65 -15.30 -31.45
CA GLY A 49 15.88 -16.73 -31.69
C GLY A 49 16.53 -17.56 -30.58
N GLY A 50 15.77 -18.50 -30.02
CA GLY A 50 16.28 -19.76 -29.45
C GLY A 50 17.16 -19.69 -28.20
N LEU A 51 17.39 -18.52 -27.61
CA LEU A 51 18.19 -18.42 -26.38
C LEU A 51 17.36 -18.82 -25.16
N THR A 52 17.92 -19.70 -24.32
CA THR A 52 17.36 -20.05 -23.01
C THR A 52 18.12 -19.29 -21.93
N ALA A 53 17.49 -18.27 -21.33
CA ALA A 53 18.05 -17.58 -20.17
C ALA A 53 17.77 -18.40 -18.90
N ARG A 54 18.81 -18.67 -18.11
CA ARG A 54 18.69 -19.27 -16.76
C ARG A 54 19.37 -18.33 -15.78
N ALA A 55 18.67 -17.92 -14.74
CA ALA A 55 19.17 -17.02 -13.71
C ALA A 55 18.90 -17.59 -12.31
N THR A 56 19.77 -17.26 -11.36
CA THR A 56 19.64 -17.53 -9.93
C THR A 56 19.29 -16.21 -9.22
N VAL A 57 18.18 -16.17 -8.49
CA VAL A 57 17.81 -14.98 -7.70
C VAL A 57 18.59 -14.98 -6.39
N GLY A 58 19.29 -13.88 -6.07
CA GLY A 58 19.90 -13.67 -4.76
C GLY A 58 21.34 -14.18 -4.58
N GLN A 59 22.11 -14.32 -5.65
CA GLN A 59 23.55 -14.57 -5.55
C GLN A 59 24.33 -13.25 -5.37
N PRO A 60 25.03 -13.04 -4.24
CA PRO A 60 25.72 -11.77 -3.94
C PRO A 60 26.91 -11.47 -4.87
N ASP A 61 27.33 -12.44 -5.68
CA ASP A 61 28.44 -12.41 -6.63
C ASP A 61 28.01 -12.21 -8.09
N ALA A 62 26.71 -12.04 -8.35
CA ALA A 62 26.18 -11.74 -9.68
C ALA A 62 26.39 -10.25 -10.03
N SER A 63 27.63 -9.85 -10.31
CA SER A 63 27.96 -8.46 -10.70
C SER A 63 28.76 -8.34 -12.00
N ALA A 64 29.17 -9.47 -12.59
CA ALA A 64 29.86 -9.47 -13.87
C ALA A 64 28.84 -9.66 -15.01
N PRO A 65 28.78 -8.77 -16.02
CA PRO A 65 27.94 -8.97 -17.19
C PRO A 65 28.30 -10.27 -17.91
N LEU A 66 27.30 -11.09 -18.23
CA LEU A 66 27.47 -12.27 -19.08
C LEU A 66 27.38 -11.82 -20.54
N SER A 67 28.49 -11.91 -21.28
CA SER A 67 28.57 -11.50 -22.68
C SER A 67 28.71 -12.71 -23.62
N ALA A 68 27.81 -12.86 -24.59
CA ALA A 68 27.89 -13.91 -25.62
C ALA A 68 27.30 -13.41 -26.95
N GLY A 69 28.04 -13.53 -28.05
CA GLY A 69 27.51 -13.28 -29.40
C GLY A 69 26.95 -11.87 -29.64
N GLY A 70 27.44 -10.85 -28.93
CA GLY A 70 26.92 -9.48 -29.01
C GLY A 70 25.79 -9.17 -28.02
N LEU A 71 25.26 -10.17 -27.31
CA LEU A 71 24.35 -9.98 -26.19
C LEU A 71 25.15 -9.76 -24.90
N VAL A 72 24.76 -8.75 -24.13
CA VAL A 72 25.25 -8.51 -22.76
C VAL A 72 24.07 -8.65 -21.81
N LEU A 73 24.13 -9.64 -20.92
CA LEU A 73 23.18 -9.80 -19.82
C LEU A 73 23.81 -9.21 -18.55
N VAL A 74 23.25 -8.11 -18.05
CA VAL A 74 23.67 -7.51 -16.79
C VAL A 74 22.80 -8.09 -15.68
N SER A 75 23.43 -8.70 -14.67
CA SER A 75 22.79 -9.19 -13.45
C SER A 75 23.15 -8.27 -12.28
N GLY A 76 22.25 -8.19 -11.28
CA GLY A 76 22.48 -7.43 -10.05
C GLY A 76 21.23 -6.76 -9.49
N TYR A 77 21.39 -6.03 -8.37
CA TYR A 77 20.38 -5.07 -7.90
C TYR A 77 20.49 -3.82 -8.76
N HIS A 78 19.66 -3.74 -9.80
CA HIS A 78 19.50 -2.51 -10.54
C HIS A 78 18.54 -1.62 -9.74
N THR A 79 19.03 -0.48 -9.27
CA THR A 79 18.13 0.62 -8.98
C THR A 79 17.56 1.05 -10.33
N ALA A 80 16.37 0.54 -10.67
CA ALA A 80 15.55 1.24 -11.63
C ALA A 80 15.42 2.68 -11.10
N PRO A 81 15.64 3.72 -11.92
CA PRO A 81 15.26 5.06 -11.51
C PRO A 81 13.82 4.98 -11.03
N ALA A 82 13.52 5.66 -9.92
CA ALA A 82 12.16 5.69 -9.40
C ALA A 82 11.25 6.10 -10.58
N PRO A 83 10.16 5.34 -10.86
CA PRO A 83 9.29 5.69 -11.96
C PRO A 83 8.84 7.13 -11.77
N CYS A 84 8.99 7.94 -12.81
CA CYS A 84 8.50 9.30 -12.77
C CYS A 84 6.99 9.24 -12.56
N GLN A 85 6.51 9.76 -11.43
CA GLN A 85 5.09 9.76 -11.14
C GLN A 85 4.30 10.65 -12.12
N CYS A 86 5.01 11.57 -12.81
CA CYS A 86 4.43 12.43 -13.82
C CYS A 86 4.39 11.82 -15.21
N ASP A 87 5.09 10.71 -15.49
CA ASP A 87 4.96 9.96 -16.75
C ASP A 87 3.69 9.07 -16.65
N LEU A 88 2.56 9.63 -17.08
CA LEU A 88 1.23 9.05 -16.88
C LEU A 88 0.82 8.10 -18.00
N ASN A 89 1.41 8.27 -19.19
CA ASN A 89 1.20 7.39 -20.34
C ASN A 89 2.21 6.23 -20.39
N MET A 90 3.25 6.26 -19.55
CA MET A 90 4.31 5.26 -19.38
C MET A 90 5.15 5.04 -20.64
N ASP A 91 5.35 6.08 -21.45
CA ASP A 91 6.17 6.01 -22.66
C ASP A 91 7.67 6.27 -22.42
N GLY A 92 8.02 6.65 -21.19
CA GLY A 92 9.40 6.91 -20.75
C GLY A 92 9.87 8.34 -21.01
N PHE A 93 9.02 9.23 -21.50
CA PHE A 93 9.32 10.64 -21.71
C PHE A 93 8.33 11.52 -20.96
N LEU A 94 8.86 12.37 -20.07
CA LEU A 94 8.04 13.39 -19.44
C LEU A 94 7.80 14.55 -20.40
N ASP A 95 6.59 14.65 -20.96
CA ASP A 95 6.26 15.67 -21.95
C ASP A 95 4.82 16.22 -21.87
N PHE A 96 4.39 16.95 -22.91
CA PHE A 96 3.06 17.57 -22.94
C PHE A 96 1.91 16.55 -22.87
N PHE A 97 2.09 15.33 -23.38
CA PHE A 97 1.05 14.32 -23.37
C PHE A 97 0.74 13.85 -21.96
N ASP A 98 1.73 13.80 -21.07
CA ASP A 98 1.50 13.52 -19.64
C ASP A 98 0.71 14.61 -18.95
N PHE A 99 1.00 15.87 -19.27
CA PHE A 99 0.28 17.01 -18.73
C PHE A 99 -1.19 16.98 -19.16
N ASP A 100 -1.45 16.71 -20.45
CA ASP A 100 -2.81 16.57 -20.98
C ASP A 100 -3.55 15.38 -20.36
N ASP A 101 -2.85 14.27 -20.13
CA ASP A 101 -3.36 13.10 -19.42
C ASP A 101 -3.77 13.43 -17.98
N PHE A 102 -2.93 14.19 -17.27
CA PHE A 102 -3.22 14.65 -15.91
C PHE A 102 -4.46 15.54 -15.91
N VAL A 103 -4.51 16.54 -16.78
CA VAL A 103 -5.65 17.47 -16.91
C VAL A 103 -6.94 16.73 -17.24
N THR A 104 -6.89 15.74 -18.13
CA THR A 104 -8.04 14.89 -18.49
C THR A 104 -8.53 14.11 -17.27
N ARG A 105 -7.62 13.49 -16.51
CA ARG A 105 -7.96 12.74 -15.28
C ARG A 105 -8.51 13.64 -14.18
N PHE A 106 -7.96 14.85 -14.03
CA PHE A 106 -8.39 15.85 -13.07
C PHE A 106 -9.83 16.31 -13.34
N GLN A 107 -10.17 16.59 -14.60
CA GLN A 107 -11.51 17.06 -14.99
C GLN A 107 -12.63 16.03 -14.75
N VAL A 108 -12.32 14.74 -14.84
CA VAL A 108 -13.30 13.65 -14.61
C VAL A 108 -13.29 13.14 -13.15
N ALA A 109 -12.60 13.85 -12.25
CA ALA A 109 -12.41 13.45 -10.86
C ALA A 109 -11.88 12.01 -10.70
N SER A 110 -10.92 11.63 -11.55
CA SER A 110 -10.30 10.31 -11.47
C SER A 110 -9.50 10.17 -10.17
N PRO A 111 -9.62 9.05 -9.44
CA PRO A 111 -8.74 8.76 -8.30
C PRO A 111 -7.24 8.74 -8.67
N ALA A 112 -6.90 8.58 -9.96
CA ALA A 112 -5.52 8.64 -10.43
C ALA A 112 -4.96 10.07 -10.52
N ALA A 113 -5.81 11.10 -10.37
CA ALA A 113 -5.40 12.50 -10.33
C ALA A 113 -5.12 13.00 -8.89
N ASP A 114 -5.43 12.20 -7.85
CA ASP A 114 -5.02 12.43 -6.46
C ASP A 114 -3.50 12.17 -6.36
N PHE A 115 -2.73 13.18 -6.73
CA PHE A 115 -1.28 13.12 -6.92
C PHE A 115 -0.55 13.17 -5.58
N ASN A 116 -1.08 13.95 -4.61
CA ASN A 116 -0.50 14.03 -3.27
C ASN A 116 -0.95 12.86 -2.37
N ARG A 117 -1.98 12.10 -2.78
CA ARG A 117 -2.54 10.91 -2.13
C ARG A 117 -3.17 11.20 -0.77
N ASP A 118 -3.77 12.37 -0.61
CA ASP A 118 -4.47 12.75 0.61
C ASP A 118 -5.95 12.32 0.64
N GLY A 119 -6.44 11.77 -0.47
CA GLY A 119 -7.80 11.26 -0.61
C GLY A 119 -8.81 12.30 -1.08
N PHE A 120 -8.38 13.53 -1.39
CA PHE A 120 -9.21 14.60 -1.93
C PHE A 120 -8.60 15.16 -3.20
N LEU A 121 -9.33 15.07 -4.32
CA LEU A 121 -8.90 15.71 -5.55
C LEU A 121 -9.17 17.23 -5.49
N ASP A 122 -8.12 18.03 -5.35
CA ASP A 122 -8.23 19.47 -5.31
C ASP A 122 -7.04 20.22 -5.94
N PHE A 123 -6.89 21.52 -5.66
CA PHE A 123 -5.83 22.34 -6.22
C PHE A 123 -4.42 21.87 -5.80
N PHE A 124 -4.28 21.26 -4.62
CA PHE A 124 -2.99 20.80 -4.11
C PHE A 124 -2.44 19.62 -4.91
N ASP A 125 -3.29 18.79 -5.53
CA ASP A 125 -2.84 17.77 -6.48
C ASP A 125 -2.26 18.37 -7.74
N PHE A 126 -2.91 19.41 -8.27
CA PHE A 126 -2.45 20.10 -9.46
C PHE A 126 -1.09 20.76 -9.21
N ASP A 127 -0.94 21.44 -8.08
CA ASP A 127 0.33 22.06 -7.68
C ASP A 127 1.42 21.02 -7.44
N ALA A 128 1.10 19.90 -6.79
CA ALA A 128 2.04 18.80 -6.57
C ALA A 128 2.50 18.16 -7.89
N PHE A 129 1.58 17.93 -8.84
CA PHE A 129 1.90 17.44 -10.17
C PHE A 129 2.79 18.43 -10.92
N LEU A 130 2.43 19.71 -10.96
CA LEU A 130 3.21 20.74 -11.67
C LEU A 130 4.61 20.88 -11.08
N SER A 131 4.73 20.88 -9.75
CA SER A 131 6.03 20.95 -9.06
C SER A 131 6.93 19.75 -9.35
N ALA A 132 6.36 18.57 -9.56
CA ALA A 132 7.11 17.37 -9.94
C ALA A 132 7.43 17.38 -11.45
N PHE A 133 6.48 17.81 -12.29
CA PHE A 133 6.61 17.92 -13.74
C PHE A 133 7.78 18.85 -14.13
N GLU A 134 7.85 20.04 -13.53
CA GLU A 134 8.92 21.02 -13.80
C GLU A 134 10.32 20.55 -13.33
N LYS A 135 10.39 19.63 -12.38
CA LYS A 135 11.65 19.06 -11.89
C LYS A 135 12.23 18.00 -12.82
N GLY A 136 11.45 17.48 -13.76
CA GLY A 136 11.97 16.58 -14.79
C GLY A 136 12.30 15.17 -14.31
N CYS A 137 11.63 14.68 -13.26
CA CYS A 137 11.91 13.45 -12.49
C CYS A 137 13.16 13.52 -11.59
#